data_AF-A0A1Q8ILM8-F1
#
_entry.id   AF-A0A1Q8ILM8-F1
#
_cell.length_a   1.000
_cell.length_b   1.000
_cell.length_c   1.000
_cell.angle_alpha   90.00
_cell.angle_beta   90.00
_cell.angle_gamma   90.00
#
_symmetry.space_group_name_H-M   'P 1'
#
loop_
_entity.id
_entity.type
_entity.pdbx_description
1 polymer ?
#
loop_
_entity_poly.entity_id
_entity_poly.type
_entity_poly.pdbx_seq_one_letter_code
_entity_poly.pdbx_strand_id
1 'polypeptide(L)' 'MPTLLECLRSLRSDLLMRNLAAVCDTDATVEQHISRLSQDEDGYEVRHEPRNYGRSTTIAVGLIGGPAVFRELK' A
#
# COMPACT_ATOMS: atom_id res chain seq x y z
N MET A 1 3.17 14.79 8.13
CA MET A 1 3.68 13.51 7.59
C MET A 1 2.68 13.07 6.53
N PRO A 2 3.05 12.26 5.52
CA PRO A 2 2.06 11.89 4.51
C PRO A 2 0.96 11.04 5.14
N THR A 3 -0.28 11.27 4.70
CA THR A 3 -1.43 10.45 5.09
C THR A 3 -1.49 9.17 4.27
N LEU A 4 -2.26 8.19 4.74
CA LEU A 4 -2.51 6.97 4.00
C LEU A 4 -3.14 7.25 2.62
N LEU A 5 -4.10 8.18 2.56
CA LEU A 5 -4.74 8.57 1.30
C LEU A 5 -3.74 9.23 0.35
N GLU A 6 -2.87 10.11 0.85
CA GLU A 6 -1.81 10.73 0.05
C GLU A 6 -0.84 9.68 -0.51
N CYS A 7 -0.40 8.73 0.32
CA CYS A 7 0.45 7.63 -0.12
C CYS A 7 -0.23 6.81 -1.23
N LEU A 8 -1.50 6.43 -1.07
CA LEU A 8 -2.23 5.68 -2.10
C LEU A 8 -2.44 6.49 -3.38
N ARG A 9 -2.75 7.79 -3.29
CA ARG A 9 -2.90 8.68 -4.46
C ARG A 9 -1.60 8.91 -5.22
N SER A 10 -0.45 8.76 -4.57
CA SER A 10 0.85 8.85 -5.23
C SER A 10 1.18 7.63 -6.11
N LEU A 11 0.42 6.53 -5.95
CA LEU A 11 0.58 5.31 -6.72
C LEU A 11 -0.29 5.30 -7.98
N ARG A 12 0.00 4.36 -8.88
CA ARG A 12 -0.86 4.09 -10.03
C ARG A 12 -2.20 3.52 -9.56
N SER A 13 -3.29 4.08 -10.09
CA SER A 13 -4.67 3.69 -9.73
C SER A 13 -5.01 2.23 -10.07
N ASP A 14 -4.42 1.68 -11.13
CA ASP A 14 -4.61 0.31 -11.61
C ASP A 14 -3.71 -0.73 -10.92
N LEU A 15 -2.85 -0.29 -10.00
CA LEU A 15 -1.95 -1.18 -9.28
C LEU A 15 -2.75 -2.11 -8.35
N LEU A 16 -2.58 -3.42 -8.51
CA LEU A 16 -3.18 -4.41 -7.63
C LEU A 16 -2.39 -4.48 -6.33
N MET A 17 -3.09 -4.29 -5.21
CA MET A 17 -2.52 -4.37 -3.87
C MET A 17 -3.37 -5.25 -2.97
N ARG A 18 -2.69 -5.98 -2.09
CA ARG A 18 -3.31 -6.69 -0.97
C ARG A 18 -3.34 -5.79 0.26
N ASN A 19 -4.52 -5.67 0.88
CA ASN A 19 -4.64 -5.09 2.21
C ASN A 19 -4.24 -6.14 3.26
N LEU A 20 -3.12 -5.88 3.95
CA LEU A 20 -2.54 -6.73 4.99
C LEU A 20 -3.12 -6.45 6.39
N ALA A 21 -3.82 -5.33 6.58
CA ALA A 21 -4.50 -5.02 7.84
C ALA A 21 -5.92 -5.61 7.91
N ALA A 22 -6.48 -6.06 6.78
CA ALA A 22 -7.77 -6.71 6.73
C ALA A 22 -7.69 -8.16 7.23
N VAL A 23 -8.74 -8.61 7.93
CA VAL A 23 -8.87 -10.01 8.42
C VAL A 23 -8.98 -11.01 7.26
N CYS A 24 -9.50 -10.56 6.11
CA CYS A 24 -9.58 -11.35 4.87
C CYS A 24 -8.64 -10.79 3.81
N ASP A 25 -8.08 -11.68 2.99
CA ASP A 25 -7.32 -11.31 1.79
C ASP A 25 -8.18 -10.40 0.90
N THR A 26 -7.92 -9.10 0.99
CA THR A 26 -8.62 -8.07 0.22
C THR A 26 -7.68 -7.56 -0.84
N ASP A 27 -7.68 -8.27 -1.97
CA ASP A 27 -6.95 -7.90 -3.17
C ASP A 27 -7.83 -6.96 -4.00
N ALA A 28 -7.32 -5.76 -4.27
CA ALA A 28 -8.05 -4.74 -5.02
C ALA A 28 -7.07 -3.76 -5.68
N THR A 29 -7.56 -2.98 -6.64
CA THR A 29 -6.76 -1.88 -7.18
C THR A 29 -6.59 -0.76 -6.16
N VAL A 30 -5.57 0.07 -6.31
CA VAL A 30 -5.37 1.28 -5.49
C VAL A 30 -6.63 2.15 -5.49
N GLU A 31 -7.28 2.32 -6.64
CA GLU A 31 -8.54 3.08 -6.74
C GLU A 31 -9.67 2.48 -5.86
N GLN A 32 -9.80 1.17 -5.86
CA GLN A 32 -10.79 0.46 -5.05
C GLN A 32 -10.47 0.58 -3.55
N HIS A 33 -9.19 0.52 -3.17
CA HIS A 33 -8.77 0.73 -1.79
C HIS A 33 -9.02 2.15 -1.32
N ILE A 34 -8.73 3.16 -2.15
CA ILE A 34 -9.04 4.57 -1.88
C ILE A 34 -10.54 4.75 -1.67
N SER A 35 -11.37 4.13 -2.50
CA SER A 35 -12.84 4.24 -2.40
C SER A 35 -13.42 3.56 -1.15
N ARG A 36 -12.72 2.56 -0.61
CA ARG A 36 -13.10 1.84 0.63
C ARG A 36 -12.50 2.46 1.89
N LEU A 37 -11.62 3.44 1.73
CA LEU A 37 -10.89 4.03 2.85
C LEU A 37 -11.84 4.95 3.64
N SER A 38 -12.24 4.49 4.82
CA SER A 38 -13.12 5.26 5.71
C SER A 38 -12.38 6.27 6.59
N GLN A 39 -11.08 6.08 6.78
CA GLN A 39 -10.25 6.88 7.68
C GLN A 39 -8.96 7.28 6.97
N ASP A 40 -8.66 8.59 6.99
CA ASP A 40 -7.39 9.13 6.53
C ASP A 40 -6.54 9.46 7.74
N GLU A 41 -5.54 8.61 8.00
CA GLU A 41 -4.60 8.76 9.11
C GLU A 41 -3.21 9.17 8.60
N ASP A 42 -2.55 10.04 9.36
CA ASP A 42 -1.16 10.41 9.15
C ASP A 42 -0.18 9.29 9.54
N GLY A 43 1.06 9.40 9.08
CA GLY A 43 2.16 8.55 9.58
C GLY A 43 2.46 7.34 8.69
N TYR A 44 2.12 7.44 7.41
CA TYR A 44 2.37 6.41 6.41
C TYR A 44 3.52 6.78 5.49
N GLU A 45 4.10 5.79 4.84
CA GLU A 45 5.13 5.93 3.82
C GLU A 45 4.94 4.92 2.69
N VAL A 46 5.33 5.32 1.49
CA VAL A 46 5.50 4.42 0.34
C VAL A 46 6.91 3.87 0.37
N ARG A 47 7.05 2.55 0.32
CA ARG A 47 8.31 1.82 0.35
C ARG A 47 8.47 0.97 -0.90
N HIS A 48 9.70 0.95 -1.42
CA HIS A 48 10.10 0.07 -2.51
C HIS A 48 10.89 -1.10 -1.92
N GLU A 49 10.22 -2.24 -1.75
CA GLU A 49 10.82 -3.44 -1.18
C GLU A 49 11.50 -4.27 -2.28
N PRO A 50 12.82 -4.49 -2.23
CA PRO A 50 13.48 -5.41 -3.16
C PRO A 50 13.04 -6.85 -2.87
N ARG A 51 12.77 -7.59 -3.94
CA ARG A 51 12.44 -9.02 -3.96
C ARG A 51 13.46 -9.75 -4.82
N ASN A 52 13.54 -11.07 -4.65
CA ASN A 52 14.39 -11.94 -5.46
C ASN A 52 15.84 -11.44 -5.55
N TYR A 53 16.45 -11.09 -4.41
CA TYR A 53 17.80 -10.52 -4.34
C TYR A 53 17.98 -9.25 -5.17
N GLY A 54 16.96 -8.39 -5.21
CA GLY A 54 16.97 -7.14 -5.97
C GLY A 54 16.64 -7.28 -7.46
N ARG A 55 16.32 -8.49 -7.94
CA ARG A 55 15.88 -8.69 -9.34
C ARG A 55 14.51 -8.09 -9.62
N SER A 56 13.67 -7.95 -8.59
CA SER A 56 12.39 -7.28 -8.70
C SER A 56 12.16 -6.35 -7.52
N THR A 57 11.29 -5.38 -7.70
CA THR A 57 10.87 -4.46 -6.64
C THR A 57 9.36 -4.55 -6.53
N THR A 58 8.87 -4.60 -5.30
CA THR A 58 7.45 -4.47 -4.97
C THR A 58 7.20 -3.17 -4.23
N ILE A 59 6.09 -2.51 -4.53
CA ILE A 59 5.65 -1.32 -3.82
C ILE A 59 4.84 -1.74 -2.58
N ALA A 60 5.10 -1.11 -1.44
CA ALA A 60 4.31 -1.29 -0.23
C ALA A 60 3.97 0.07 0.40
N VAL A 61 2.83 0.15 1.08
CA VAL A 61 2.45 1.30 1.90
C VAL A 61 2.31 0.81 3.33
N GLY A 62 2.86 1.52 4.29
CA GLY A 62 2.72 1.17 5.70
C GLY A 62 3.14 2.28 6.63
N LEU A 63 3.02 2.05 7.92
CA LEU A 63 3.41 3.01 8.95
C LEU A 63 4.90 3.33 8.86
N ILE A 64 5.29 4.57 9.10
CA ILE A 64 6.70 5.00 9.08
C ILE A 64 7.52 4.15 10.06
N GLY A 65 8.51 3.40 9.54
CA GLY A 65 9.32 2.48 10.34
C GLY A 65 8.55 1.28 10.93
N GLY A 66 7.29 1.10 10.52
CA GLY A 66 6.37 0.08 11.03
C GLY A 66 5.96 -0.95 9.98
N PRO A 67 4.93 -1.77 10.28
CA PRO A 67 4.46 -2.81 9.37
C PRO A 67 3.86 -2.24 8.08
N ALA A 68 3.89 -3.05 7.02
CA ALA A 68 3.18 -2.76 5.78
C ALA A 68 1.68 -3.02 5.94
N VAL A 69 0.86 -2.09 5.43
CA VAL A 69 -0.60 -2.18 5.40
C VAL A 69 -1.09 -2.56 4.01
N PHE A 70 -0.45 -2.06 2.95
CA PHE A 70 -0.72 -2.47 1.58
C PHE A 70 0.56 -2.99 0.93
N ARG A 71 0.42 -4.03 0.11
CA ARG A 71 1.54 -4.57 -0.68
C ARG A 71 1.11 -4.89 -2.10
N GLU A 72 1.92 -4.45 -3.07
CA GLU A 72 1.77 -4.77 -4.48
C GLU A 72 1.77 -6.28 -4.72
N LEU A 73 0.83 -6.73 -5.53
CA LEU A 73 0.79 -8.08 -6.07
C LEU A 73 1.43 -8.09 -7.47
N LYS A 74 2.44 -8.93 -7.67
CA LYS A 74 3.16 -9.14 -8.93
C LYS A 74 3.16 -10.60 -9.31
#